data_AF-A0AA45N1G9-F1
#
_entry.id   AF-A0AA45N1G9-F1
#
_cell.length_a   1.000
_cell.length_b   1.000
_cell.length_c   1.000
_cell.angle_alpha   90.00
_cell.angle_beta   90.00
_cell.angle_gamma   90.00
#
_symmetry.space_group_name_H-M   'P 1'
#
loop_
_entity.id
_entity.type
_entity.pdbx_description
1 polymer ?
#
loop_
_entity_poly.entity_id
_entity_poly.type
_entity_poly.pdbx_seq_one_letter_code
_entity_poly.pdbx_strand_id
1 'polypeptide(L)' 'MRKYPLCVYCMRAGRVQAANVVDHIIAHKLKEALDSGDEARIARAKALFWDSENNWQSLCKPCHDSVKQAEEKADR' A
#
# COMPACT_ATOMS: atom_id res chain seq x y z
N MET A 1 -5.63 5.59 13.51
CA MET A 1 -5.07 4.22 13.59
C MET A 1 -5.58 3.52 14.85
N ARG A 2 -6.76 2.90 14.82
CA ARG A 2 -7.31 2.11 15.95
C ARG A 2 -7.59 0.65 15.60
N LYS A 3 -7.84 0.34 14.32
CA LYS A 3 -8.24 -1.00 13.84
C LYS A 3 -7.05 -1.95 13.57
N TYR A 4 -5.88 -1.40 13.25
CA TYR A 4 -4.65 -2.17 12.93
C TYR A 4 -3.42 -1.46 13.52
N PRO A 5 -3.14 -1.62 14.83
CA PRO A 5 -2.09 -0.86 15.51
C PRO A 5 -0.67 -1.36 15.20
N LEU A 6 -0.52 -2.53 14.58
CA LEU A 6 0.78 -3.18 14.37
C LEU A 6 1.16 -3.25 12.89
N CYS A 7 2.46 -3.21 12.64
CA CYS A 7 3.05 -3.38 11.32
C CYS A 7 2.90 -4.84 10.86
N VAL A 8 2.17 -5.05 9.76
CA VAL A 8 1.90 -6.41 9.25
C VAL A 8 3.19 -7.14 8.82
N TYR A 9 4.21 -6.43 8.35
CA TYR A 9 5.50 -7.05 7.95
C TYR A 9 6.32 -7.48 9.16
N CYS A 10 6.34 -6.67 10.21
CA CYS A 10 6.97 -7.07 11.46
C CYS A 10 6.27 -8.27 12.07
N MET A 11 4.93 -8.30 12.07
CA MET A 11 4.16 -9.44 12.59
C MET A 11 4.48 -10.75 11.83
N ARG A 12 4.55 -10.70 10.50
CA ARG A 12 4.95 -11.86 9.66
C ARG A 12 6.35 -12.36 9.99
N ALA A 13 7.25 -11.45 10.40
CA ALA A 13 8.61 -11.77 10.83
C ALA A 13 8.74 -12.11 12.33
N GLY A 14 7.63 -12.28 13.06
CA GLY A 14 7.63 -12.58 14.49
C GLY A 14 8.05 -11.40 15.40
N ARG A 15 8.03 -10.17 14.88
CA ARG A 15 8.37 -8.94 15.62
C ARG A 15 7.12 -8.11 15.92
N VAL A 16 7.14 -7.39 17.04
CA VAL A 16 6.06 -6.47 17.42
C VAL A 16 6.55 -5.03 17.24
N GLN A 17 5.91 -4.29 16.34
CA GLN A 17 6.21 -2.89 16.06
C GLN A 17 4.92 -2.14 15.76
N ALA A 18 4.73 -0.97 16.36
CA ALA A 18 3.59 -0.11 16.06
C ALA A 18 3.62 0.34 14.59
N ALA A 19 2.46 0.29 13.93
CA ALA A 19 2.28 0.89 12.63
C ALA A 19 2.05 2.40 12.77
N ASN A 20 2.59 3.17 11.82
CA ASN A 20 2.44 4.62 11.75
C ASN A 20 2.18 5.14 10.34
N VAL A 21 2.11 4.24 9.36
CA VAL A 21 1.77 4.52 7.97
C VAL A 21 0.68 3.54 7.51
N VAL A 22 -0.27 4.05 6.74
CA VAL A 22 -1.21 3.22 5.97
C VAL A 22 -0.71 3.20 4.54
N ASP A 23 -0.68 2.02 3.95
CA ASP A 23 -0.08 1.75 2.65
C ASP A 23 -0.99 0.89 1.79
N HIS A 24 -0.83 0.95 0.45
CA HIS A 24 -1.59 0.13 -0.48
C HIS A 24 -0.90 -1.21 -0.74
N ILE A 25 -1.62 -2.32 -0.54
CA ILE A 25 -1.12 -3.68 -0.81
C ILE A 25 -0.76 -3.80 -2.30
N ILE A 26 -1.74 -3.52 -3.17
CA ILE A 26 -1.62 -3.42 -4.62
C ILE A 26 -1.42 -1.96 -4.99
N ALA A 27 -0.33 -1.68 -5.71
CA ALA A 27 -0.05 -0.34 -6.23
C ALA A 27 -1.21 0.15 -7.12
N HIS A 28 -1.83 1.26 -6.73
CA HIS A 28 -3.01 1.78 -7.39
C HIS A 28 -2.70 2.47 -8.75
N LYS A 29 -1.45 2.88 -8.99
CA LYS A 29 -0.97 3.48 -10.26
C LYS A 29 -1.79 4.70 -10.74
N LEU A 30 -2.39 5.45 -9.82
CA LEU A 30 -3.31 6.55 -10.16
C LEU A 30 -2.63 7.66 -10.95
N LYS A 31 -1.39 8.02 -10.62
CA LYS A 31 -0.65 9.02 -11.38
C LYS A 31 -0.44 8.57 -12.83
N GLU A 32 0.04 7.34 -13.02
CA GLU A 32 0.29 6.74 -14.34
C GLU A 32 -1.01 6.66 -15.16
N ALA A 33 -2.14 6.32 -14.51
CA ALA A 33 -3.45 6.30 -15.15
C ALA A 33 -3.92 7.71 -15.56
N LEU A 34 -3.80 8.70 -14.68
CA LEU A 34 -4.15 10.10 -14.97
C LEU A 34 -3.30 10.66 -16.12
N ASP A 35 -1.99 10.39 -16.09
CA ASP A 35 -1.05 10.82 -17.13
C ASP A 35 -1.37 10.16 -18.49
N SER A 36 -1.99 8.97 -18.50
CA SER A 36 -2.41 8.28 -19.74
C SER A 36 -3.70 8.78 -20.39
N GLY A 37 -4.58 9.47 -19.64
CA GLY A 37 -5.89 9.91 -20.12
C GLY A 37 -6.93 8.79 -20.38
N ASP A 38 -6.59 7.53 -20.14
CA ASP A 38 -7.49 6.38 -20.32
C ASP A 38 -8.50 6.32 -19.17
N GLU A 39 -9.76 6.62 -19.47
CA GLU A 39 -10.85 6.67 -18.49
C GLU A 39 -11.04 5.33 -17.75
N ALA A 40 -10.87 4.20 -18.44
CA ALA A 40 -11.01 2.88 -17.84
C ALA A 40 -9.87 2.59 -16.87
N ARG A 41 -8.63 2.97 -17.23
CA ARG A 41 -7.48 2.89 -16.31
C ARG A 41 -7.66 3.81 -15.10
N ILE A 42 -8.14 5.03 -15.30
CA ILE A 42 -8.39 5.99 -14.21
C ILE A 42 -9.44 5.45 -13.24
N ALA A 43 -10.55 4.92 -13.75
CA ALA A 43 -11.61 4.34 -12.92
C ALA A 43 -11.08 3.18 -12.07
N ARG A 44 -10.32 2.26 -12.67
CA ARG A 44 -9.70 1.14 -11.95
C ARG A 44 -8.69 1.61 -10.89
N ALA A 45 -7.83 2.57 -11.24
CA ALA A 45 -6.83 3.09 -10.33
C ALA A 45 -7.46 3.79 -9.12
N LYS A 46 -8.56 4.53 -9.32
CA LYS A 46 -9.34 5.15 -8.23
C LYS A 46 -9.99 4.10 -7.34
N ALA A 47 -10.55 3.03 -7.91
CA ALA A 47 -11.13 1.94 -7.13
C ALA A 47 -10.08 1.31 -6.19
N LEU A 48 -8.89 0.99 -6.72
CA LEU A 48 -7.77 0.47 -5.91
C LEU A 48 -7.29 1.46 -4.85
N PHE A 49 -7.26 2.75 -5.17
CA PHE A 49 -6.81 3.78 -4.24
C PHE A 49 -7.71 3.87 -2.99
N TRP A 50 -9.03 3.74 -3.17
CA TRP A 50 -10.03 3.88 -2.11
C TRP A 50 -10.51 2.56 -1.49
N ASP A 51 -9.97 1.43 -1.91
CA ASP A 51 -10.30 0.11 -1.36
C ASP A 51 -9.66 -0.08 0.02
N SER A 52 -10.23 0.59 1.01
CA SER A 52 -9.74 0.59 2.39
C SER A 52 -9.95 -0.73 3.12
N GLU A 53 -10.82 -1.60 2.60
CA GLU A 53 -11.14 -2.88 3.22
C GLU A 53 -10.17 -3.98 2.76
N ASN A 54 -9.75 -3.97 1.49
CA ASN A 54 -8.96 -5.07 0.93
C ASN A 54 -7.59 -4.63 0.43
N ASN A 55 -7.38 -3.35 0.13
CA ASN A 55 -6.13 -2.87 -0.44
C ASN A 55 -5.29 -2.03 0.52
N TRP A 56 -5.73 -1.77 1.75
CA TRP A 56 -4.93 -1.03 2.73
C TRP A 56 -4.27 -1.97 3.75
N GLN A 57 -3.02 -1.67 4.10
CA GLN A 57 -2.27 -2.35 5.15
C GLN A 57 -1.60 -1.35 6.08
N SER A 58 -1.33 -1.78 7.32
CA SER A 58 -0.65 -0.97 8.32
C SER A 58 0.82 -1.36 8.41
N LEU A 59 1.70 -0.40 8.19
CA LEU A 59 3.15 -0.60 8.22
C LEU A 59 3.81 0.38 9.18
N CYS A 60 4.99 -0.01 9.69
CA CYS A 60 5.91 0.94 10.27
C CYS A 60 6.72 1.60 9.15
N LYS A 61 7.11 2.86 9.35
CA LYS A 61 7.91 3.62 8.39
C LYS A 61 9.15 2.87 7.87
N PRO A 62 9.95 2.16 8.70
CA PRO A 62 11.07 1.37 8.19
C PRO A 62 10.66 0.30 7.18
N CYS A 63 9.61 -0.48 7.43
CA CYS A 63 9.15 -1.52 6.51
C CYS A 63 8.52 -0.93 5.25
N HIS A 64 7.78 0.18 5.39
CA HIS A 64 7.22 0.92 4.25
C HIS A 64 8.33 1.43 3.32
N ASP A 65 9.32 2.13 3.87
CA ASP A 65 10.35 2.79 3.06
C ASP A 65 11.41 1.82 2.48
N SER A 66 11.50 0.59 3.00
CA SER A 66 12.48 -0.42 2.56
C SER A 66 11.84 -1.62 1.87
N VAL A 67 11.23 -2.52 2.65
CA VAL A 67 10.71 -3.81 2.16
C VAL A 67 9.60 -3.58 1.13
N LYS A 68 8.60 -2.77 1.46
CA LYS A 68 7.48 -2.50 0.55
C LYS A 68 7.95 -1.80 -0.71
N GLN A 69 8.80 -0.77 -0.58
CA GLN A 69 9.38 -0.09 -1.74
C GLN A 69 10.22 -1.02 -2.63
N ALA A 70 10.89 -2.03 -2.08
CA ALA A 70 11.61 -3.04 -2.87
C ALA A 70 10.65 -3.96 -3.64
N GLU A 71 9.59 -4.43 -2.98
CA GLU A 71 8.54 -5.26 -3.62
C GLU A 71 7.87 -4.51 -4.78
N GLU A 72 7.47 -3.24 -4.57
CA GLU A 72 6.85 -2.42 -5.63
C GLU A 72 7.74 -2.16 -6.84
N LYS A 73 9.05 -2.07 -6.62
CA LYS A 73 10.03 -1.92 -7.71
C LYS A 73 10.22 -3.22 -8.49
N ALA A 74 10.11 -4.36 -7.83
CA ALA A 74 10.19 -5.67 -8.50
C ALA A 74 8.96 -5.97 -9.35
N ASP A 75 7.80 -5.40 -9.01
CA ASP A 75 6.53 -5.55 -9.73
C ASP A 75 6.34 -4.57 -10.91
N ARG A 76 7.36 -3.79 -11.25
CA ARG A 76 7.35 -2.81 -12.36
C ARG A 76 8.07 -3.34 -13.59
#